data_AF-Q8W1L3-F1
#
_entry.id   AF-Q8W1L3-F1
#
_cell.length_a   1.000
_cell.length_b   1.000
_cell.length_c   1.000
_cell.angle_alpha   90.00
_cell.angle_beta   90.00
_cell.angle_gamma   90.00
#
_symmetry.space_group_name_H-M   'P 1'
#
loop_
_entity.id
_entity.type
_entity.pdbx_description
1 polymer ?
#
loop_
_entity_poly.entity_id
_entity_poly.type
_entity_poly.pdbx_seq_one_letter_code
_entity_poly.pdbx_strand_id
1 'polypeptide(L)'
;YGALEPAISGDIMQLHHQKHHQTYVTNYNKALEQLHDAISKGDAPTVAKLHTAIKFNGGGHINHSIFWKNLAPVREGGGEPPKGSLGWAIDTNFGSLEA
;
A
#
# COMPACT_ATOMS: atom_id res chain seq x y z
N TYR A 1 -14.10 -9.05 -6.05
CA TYR A 1 -13.90 -7.76 -5.34
C TYR A 1 -14.82 -7.60 -4.13
N GLY A 2 -16.09 -8.00 -4.16
CA GLY A 2 -17.01 -7.87 -3.00
C GLY A 2 -16.82 -8.81 -1.82
N ALA A 3 -15.65 -9.44 -1.64
CA ALA A 3 -15.44 -10.41 -0.55
C ALA A 3 -15.37 -9.77 0.85
N LEU A 4 -15.22 -8.44 0.91
CA LEU A 4 -15.16 -7.65 2.15
C LEU A 4 -16.49 -6.96 2.47
N GLU A 5 -17.55 -7.24 1.71
CA GLU A 5 -18.88 -6.72 2.01
C GLU A 5 -19.43 -7.34 3.31
N PRO A 6 -20.22 -6.57 4.09
CA PRO A 6 -20.70 -5.22 3.81
C PRO A 6 -19.74 -4.09 4.24
N ALA A 7 -18.60 -4.41 4.86
CA ALA A 7 -17.69 -3.40 5.41
C ALA A 7 -17.04 -2.53 4.33
N ILE A 8 -16.69 -3.11 3.18
CA ILE A 8 -16.17 -2.38 2.02
C ILE A 8 -16.85 -2.92 0.76
N SER A 9 -17.49 -2.03 -0.02
CA SER A 9 -18.20 -2.44 -1.23
C SER A 9 -17.26 -2.96 -2.32
N GLY A 10 -17.75 -3.91 -3.11
CA GLY A 10 -17.03 -4.47 -4.25
C GLY A 10 -16.64 -3.42 -5.29
N ASP A 11 -17.48 -2.40 -5.51
CA ASP A 11 -17.22 -1.30 -6.44
C ASP A 11 -16.01 -0.46 -6.01
N ILE A 12 -15.93 -0.10 -4.73
CA ILE A 12 -14.77 0.58 -4.16
C ILE A 12 -13.53 -0.29 -4.36
N MET A 13 -13.59 -1.56 -3.95
CA MET A 13 -12.45 -2.47 -4.06
C MET A 13 -11.96 -2.64 -5.51
N GLN A 14 -12.89 -2.72 -6.46
CA GLN A 14 -12.54 -2.86 -7.87
C GLN A 14 -11.89 -1.60 -8.43
N LEU A 15 -12.46 -0.42 -8.20
CA LEU A 15 -11.89 0.84 -8.68
C LEU A 15 -10.56 1.15 -7.99
N HIS A 16 -10.49 0.96 -6.68
CA HIS A 16 -9.29 1.22 -5.88
C HIS A 16 -8.12 0.31 -6.31
N HIS A 17 -8.39 -0.97 -6.58
CA HIS A 17 -7.37 -1.89 -7.08
C HIS A 17 -7.02 -1.63 -8.56
N GLN A 18 -8.00 -1.69 -9.47
CA GLN A 18 -7.76 -1.69 -10.90
C GLN A 18 -7.40 -0.32 -11.48
N LYS A 19 -7.77 0.78 -10.82
CA LYS A 19 -7.50 2.14 -11.30
C LYS A 19 -6.43 2.82 -10.46
N HIS A 20 -6.66 3.01 -9.16
CA HIS A 20 -5.74 3.77 -8.33
C HIS A 20 -4.41 3.04 -8.12
N HIS A 21 -4.45 1.79 -7.61
CA HIS A 21 -3.22 1.03 -7.41
C HIS A 21 -2.45 0.79 -8.73
N GLN A 22 -3.17 0.43 -9.81
CA GLN A 22 -2.56 0.27 -11.13
C GLN A 22 -1.89 1.57 -11.63
N THR A 23 -2.46 2.74 -11.36
CA THR A 23 -1.86 4.03 -11.74
C THR A 23 -0.55 4.26 -11.01
N TYR A 24 -0.49 3.96 -9.71
CA TYR A 24 0.75 4.04 -8.95
C TYR A 24 1.82 3.12 -9.52
N VAL A 25 1.50 1.86 -9.81
CA VAL A 25 2.45 0.90 -10.42
C VAL A 25 2.95 1.41 -11.77
N THR A 26 2.04 1.78 -12.67
CA THR A 26 2.40 2.27 -14.01
C THR A 26 3.32 3.49 -13.95
N ASN A 27 2.99 4.47 -13.11
CA ASN A 27 3.79 5.69 -13.00
C ASN A 27 5.09 5.50 -12.23
N TYR A 28 5.12 4.55 -11.28
CA TYR A 28 6.35 4.19 -10.58
C TYR A 28 7.36 3.56 -11.55
N ASN A 29 6.93 2.61 -12.40
CA ASN A 29 7.80 2.01 -13.42
C ASN A 29 8.37 3.06 -14.38
N LYS A 30 7.53 3.98 -14.88
CA LYS A 30 7.99 5.09 -15.73
C LYS A 30 9.02 5.98 -15.03
N ALA A 31 8.81 6.28 -13.75
CA ALA A 31 9.75 7.07 -12.97
C ALA A 31 11.08 6.34 -12.75
N LEU A 32 11.06 5.01 -12.58
CA LEU A 32 12.27 4.19 -12.46
C LEU A 32 13.07 4.14 -13.76
N GLU A 33 12.42 4.03 -14.91
CA GLU A 33 13.07 4.11 -16.23
C GLU A 33 13.78 5.46 -16.40
N GLN A 34 13.08 6.57 -16.13
CA GLN A 34 13.66 7.91 -16.20
C GLN A 34 14.80 8.11 -15.19
N LEU A 35 14.67 7.53 -13.99
CA LEU A 35 15.70 7.61 -12.96
C LEU A 35 16.96 6.84 -13.40
N HIS A 36 16.79 5.64 -13.96
CA HIS A 36 17.90 4.85 -14.48
C HIS A 36 18.67 5.60 -15.58
N ASP A 37 17.94 6.22 -16.51
CA ASP A 37 18.54 7.04 -17.57
C ASP A 37 19.27 8.27 -17.02
N ALA A 38 18.70 8.96 -16.03
CA ALA A 38 19.33 10.13 -15.42
C ALA A 38 20.62 9.76 -14.66
N ILE A 39 20.59 8.63 -13.94
CA ILE A 39 21.77 8.10 -13.23
C ILE A 39 22.87 7.72 -14.22
N SER A 40 22.54 7.01 -15.31
CA SER A 40 23.54 6.59 -16.29
C SER A 40 24.23 7.76 -17.00
N LYS A 41 23.53 8.90 -17.13
CA LYS A 41 24.06 10.15 -17.70
C LYS A 41 24.75 11.06 -16.69
N GLY A 42 24.71 10.74 -15.39
CA GLY A 42 25.22 11.62 -14.33
C GLY A 42 24.40 12.91 -14.14
N ASP A 43 23.13 12.92 -14.54
CA ASP A 43 22.24 14.08 -14.46
C ASP A 43 21.61 14.20 -13.05
N ALA A 44 22.41 14.68 -12.10
CA ALA A 44 21.99 14.86 -10.71
C ALA A 44 20.74 15.77 -10.54
N PRO A 45 20.58 16.89 -11.28
CA PRO A 45 19.36 17.68 -11.22
C PRO A 45 18.08 16.89 -11.58
N THR A 46 18.13 16.08 -12.64
CA THR A 46 16.98 15.24 -13.03
C THR A 46 16.70 14.15 -11.99
N VAL A 47 17.74 13.51 -11.44
CA VAL A 47 17.59 12.56 -10.33
C VAL A 47 16.85 13.20 -9.15
N ALA A 48 17.26 14.40 -8.72
CA ALA A 48 16.61 15.12 -7.64
C ALA A 48 15.14 15.46 -7.96
N LYS A 49 14.85 15.89 -9.19
CA LYS A 49 13.49 16.20 -9.64
C LYS A 49 12.57 14.97 -9.62
N LEU A 50 13.08 13.79 -9.97
CA LEU A 50 12.31 12.54 -10.01
C LEU A 50 11.94 12.00 -8.63
N HIS A 51 12.62 12.44 -7.56
CA HIS A 51 12.39 11.97 -6.20
C HIS A 51 10.91 12.08 -5.78
N THR A 52 10.22 13.17 -6.15
CA THR A 52 8.79 13.34 -5.82
C THR A 52 7.91 12.27 -6.48
N ALA A 53 8.15 11.97 -7.76
CA ALA A 53 7.38 10.96 -8.49
C ALA A 53 7.67 9.54 -7.97
N ILE A 54 8.93 9.25 -7.65
CA ILE A 54 9.35 7.99 -7.03
C ILE A 54 8.68 7.81 -5.66
N LYS A 55 8.76 8.81 -4.78
CA LYS A 55 8.15 8.76 -3.45
C LYS A 55 6.64 8.60 -3.52
N PHE A 56 5.98 9.37 -4.39
CA PHE A 56 4.51 9.34 -4.49
C PHE A 56 4.00 8.02 -5.06
N ASN A 57 4.51 7.59 -6.21
CA ASN A 57 3.99 6.40 -6.88
C ASN A 57 4.53 5.11 -6.26
N GLY A 58 5.81 5.08 -5.87
CA GLY A 58 6.40 3.95 -5.15
C GLY A 58 5.78 3.78 -3.77
N GLY A 59 5.62 4.87 -3.01
CA GLY A 59 4.89 4.85 -1.74
C GLY A 59 3.43 4.42 -1.91
N GLY A 60 2.75 4.91 -2.95
CA GLY A 60 1.40 4.46 -3.31
C GLY A 60 1.34 2.95 -3.55
N HIS A 61 2.26 2.40 -4.35
CA HIS A 61 2.34 0.96 -4.60
C HIS A 61 2.59 0.14 -3.33
N ILE A 62 3.55 0.55 -2.49
CA ILE A 62 3.87 -0.13 -1.24
C ILE A 62 2.65 -0.12 -0.31
N ASN A 63 2.06 1.04 -0.08
CA ASN A 63 0.92 1.20 0.83
C ASN A 63 -0.26 0.32 0.40
N HIS A 64 -0.59 0.30 -0.90
CA HIS A 64 -1.70 -0.51 -1.39
C HIS A 64 -1.38 -2.01 -1.34
N SER A 65 -0.15 -2.40 -1.67
CA SER A 65 0.27 -3.81 -1.59
C SER A 65 0.18 -4.36 -0.16
N ILE A 66 0.48 -3.54 0.84
CA ILE A 66 0.26 -3.86 2.26
C ILE A 66 -1.24 -3.87 2.58
N PHE A 67 -1.98 -2.84 2.17
CA PHE A 67 -3.42 -2.71 2.39
C PHE A 67 -4.22 -3.91 1.89
N TRP A 68 -3.87 -4.49 0.75
CA TRP A 68 -4.58 -5.68 0.26
C TRP A 68 -4.29 -6.94 1.06
N LYS A 69 -3.13 -7.02 1.72
CA LYS A 69 -2.69 -8.20 2.47
C LYS A 69 -3.07 -8.15 3.95
N ASN A 70 -3.38 -6.97 4.48
CA ASN A 70 -3.86 -6.82 5.86
C ASN A 70 -5.39 -6.78 5.96
N LEU A 71 -6.10 -7.11 4.87
CA LEU A 71 -7.55 -7.30 4.82
C LEU A 71 -7.88 -8.77 4.54
N ALA A 72 -8.95 -9.26 5.14
CA ALA A 72 -9.52 -10.57 4.86
C ALA A 72 -11.05 -10.52 5.04
N PRO A 73 -11.81 -11.36 4.33
CA PRO A 73 -13.23 -11.58 4.64
C PRO A 73 -13.41 -12.03 6.08
N VAL A 74 -14.53 -11.66 6.72
CA VAL A 74 -14.82 -12.05 8.12
C VAL A 74 -14.77 -13.57 8.30
N ARG A 75 -15.34 -14.32 7.35
CA ARG A 75 -15.31 -15.80 7.33
C ARG A 75 -13.91 -16.42 7.24
N GLU A 76 -12.91 -15.61 6.89
CA GLU A 76 -11.50 -16.00 6.75
C GLU A 76 -10.64 -15.38 7.88
N GLY A 77 -11.27 -14.84 8.94
CA GLY A 77 -10.59 -14.27 10.11
C GLY A 77 -10.42 -12.75 10.07
N GLY A 78 -11.00 -12.06 9.07
CA GLY A 78 -11.04 -10.60 9.06
C GLY A 78 -11.80 -10.04 10.25
N GLY A 79 -11.18 -9.16 11.03
CA GLY A 79 -11.74 -8.59 12.25
C GLY A 79 -11.50 -9.42 13.52
N GLU A 80 -10.88 -10.60 13.42
CA GLU A 80 -10.47 -11.37 14.60
C GLU A 80 -9.28 -10.70 15.31
N PRO A 81 -9.27 -10.63 16.65
CA PRO A 81 -8.16 -10.04 17.41
C PRO A 81 -6.81 -10.72 17.14
N PRO A 82 -5.70 -9.95 17.12
CA PRO A 82 -4.36 -10.52 16.97
C PRO A 82 -4.00 -11.41 18.16
N LYS A 83 -3.30 -12.51 17.89
CA LYS A 83 -2.87 -13.49 18.89
C LYS A 83 -1.36 -13.44 19.10
N GLY A 84 -0.90 -14.08 20.18
CA GLY A 84 0.52 -14.25 20.45
C GLY A 84 1.24 -12.94 20.74
N SER A 85 2.48 -12.83 20.25
CA SER A 85 3.36 -11.70 20.57
C SER A 85 2.79 -10.34 20.12
N LEU A 86 2.05 -10.28 19.01
CA LEU A 86 1.45 -9.04 18.54
C LEU A 86 0.31 -8.57 19.47
N GLY A 87 -0.57 -9.48 19.89
CA GLY A 87 -1.63 -9.16 20.84
C GLY A 87 -1.06 -8.62 22.16
N TRP A 88 -0.06 -9.30 22.71
CA TRP A 88 0.62 -8.85 23.93
C TRP A 88 1.28 -7.47 23.78
N ALA A 89 1.93 -7.22 22.63
CA ALA A 89 2.54 -5.93 22.36
C ALA A 89 1.48 -4.80 22.25
N ILE A 90 0.29 -5.11 21.74
CA ILE A 90 -0.82 -4.15 21.67
C ILE A 90 -1.29 -3.78 23.07
N ASP A 91 -1.58 -4.78 23.91
CA ASP A 91 -2.02 -4.56 25.29
C ASP A 91 -0.98 -3.77 26.10
N THR A 92 0.31 -4.11 25.93
CA THR A 92 1.40 -3.45 26.65
C THR A 92 1.58 -1.99 26.23
N ASN A 93 1.51 -1.70 24.93
CA ASN A 93 1.88 -0.39 24.40
C ASN A 93 0.69 0.57 24.28
N PHE A 94 -0.53 0.04 24.15
CA PHE A 94 -1.75 0.81 23.91
C PHE A 94 -2.86 0.55 24.95
N GLY A 95 -2.65 -0.39 25.89
CA GLY A 95 -3.56 -0.67 26.99
C GLY A 95 -4.55 -1.79 26.70
N SER A 96 -5.19 -1.77 25.53
CA SER A 96 -6.00 -2.88 25.00
C SER A 96 -6.26 -2.70 23.51
N LEU A 97 -6.86 -3.70 22.85
CA LEU A 97 -7.32 -3.55 21.47
C LEU A 97 -8.42 -2.48 21.29
N GLU A 98 -9.22 -2.22 22.33
CA GLU A 98 -10.35 -1.27 22.30
C GLU A 98 -9.98 0.15 22.76
N ALA A 99 -8.77 0.33 23.33
CA ALA A 99 -8.38 1.53 24.08
C ALA A 99 -7.98 2.73 23.20
#